data_AF-A0AA42JTI0-F1
#
_entry.id   AF-A0AA42JTI0-F1
#
_cell.length_a   1.000
_cell.length_b   1.000
_cell.length_c   1.000
_cell.angle_alpha   90.00
_cell.angle_beta   90.00
_cell.angle_gamma   90.00
#
_symmetry.space_group_name_H-M   'P 1'
#
loop_
_entity.id
_entity.type
_entity.pdbx_description
1 polymer ?
#
loop_
_entity_poly.entity_id
_entity_poly.type
_entity_poly.pdbx_seq_one_letter_code
_entity_poly.pdbx_strand_id
1 'polypeptide(L)'
;MRIGIPRERLANEARVAATPSTVTQLVKLGFSVCVEQDAGHLASFDDVAYEQVGAEIVDRDTAFAADIVFKVNAPLEDEIPLLKEGATLVSFIWPAQNAALMDALQARNINVMAMDAVPRISRAQSLDALSSMANIAGYRAIVEAAHEFGRFFTGQITAAGKVPPAKVMVIGAGVAGLAAIGAAGSLGAIVRAFDTRPEVKEQVQSMGAEFLELDFKEEAGSGDGYAKVMSEAFIKAEMELFAAQAKDVDIIVTTALIPGKPAPKLITKEMVESMKPGSVVVDLAAQTGGNCELTQADKLVVTDNGVKIIGYTDLPSRLPTQSSQLYGTNLVNLMKLLCKDKNGEIDIDFDDLVIRGVTVIKQGEITWPAPPIQVSAQPQAKPQPVEKVKAPEKKMSPVVKYGLMALAIVLFGWFANSAPKEFLSHFTVFALACVVGYYVVWNVTHALHTPLMSVTNAISGIIVVGALLQIGSGGWVSFLSFIAILIASINIFGGFTVTQRMLKMFRKG
;
A
#
# COMPACT_ATOMS: atom_id res chain seq x y z
N MET A 1 7.80 -9.60 -30.83
CA MET A 1 8.09 -10.82 -30.04
C MET A 1 6.81 -11.36 -29.41
N ARG A 2 6.75 -12.67 -29.13
CA ARG A 2 5.62 -13.35 -28.47
C ARG A 2 5.90 -13.57 -26.98
N ILE A 3 4.93 -13.24 -26.13
CA ILE A 3 4.95 -13.51 -24.69
C ILE A 3 4.09 -14.76 -24.40
N GLY A 4 4.67 -15.75 -23.72
CA GLY A 4 3.99 -16.95 -23.25
C GLY A 4 3.69 -16.90 -21.75
N ILE A 5 2.46 -17.24 -21.40
CA ILE A 5 1.95 -17.30 -20.02
C ILE A 5 1.61 -18.77 -19.69
N PRO A 6 2.58 -19.60 -19.28
CA PRO A 6 2.30 -20.96 -18.84
C PRO A 6 1.53 -20.99 -17.51
N ARG A 7 0.84 -22.10 -17.26
CA ARG A 7 0.16 -22.38 -16.00
C ARG A 7 1.18 -22.70 -14.91
N GLU A 8 0.97 -22.16 -13.72
CA GLU A 8 1.79 -22.53 -12.57
C GLU A 8 1.48 -23.97 -12.10
N ARG A 9 2.54 -24.72 -11.78
CA ARG A 9 2.45 -26.14 -11.37
C ARG A 9 2.93 -26.41 -9.95
N LEU A 10 3.48 -25.40 -9.28
CA LEU A 10 3.85 -25.52 -7.88
C LEU A 10 2.59 -25.81 -7.05
N ALA A 11 2.71 -26.69 -6.07
CA ALA A 11 1.61 -27.02 -5.19
C ALA A 11 1.07 -25.76 -4.49
N ASN A 12 -0.27 -25.65 -4.40
CA ASN A 12 -0.98 -24.51 -3.81
C ASN A 12 -0.74 -23.15 -4.49
N GLU A 13 -0.23 -23.12 -5.72
CA GLU A 13 -0.17 -21.90 -6.53
C GLU A 13 -1.46 -21.71 -7.32
N ALA A 14 -2.16 -20.61 -7.04
CA ALA A 14 -3.41 -20.23 -7.69
C ALA A 14 -3.28 -18.94 -8.51
N ARG A 15 -2.13 -18.27 -8.46
CA ARG A 15 -1.86 -17.04 -9.22
C ARG A 15 -1.46 -17.37 -10.66
N VAL A 16 -1.60 -16.37 -11.53
CA VAL A 16 -1.16 -16.39 -12.93
C VAL A 16 -0.36 -15.12 -13.24
N ALA A 17 0.63 -15.23 -14.13
CA ALA A 17 1.56 -14.14 -14.40
C ALA A 17 0.93 -12.97 -15.18
N ALA A 18 -0.18 -13.20 -15.89
CA ALA A 18 -0.92 -12.16 -16.60
C ALA A 18 -2.44 -12.37 -16.46
N THR A 19 -3.17 -11.27 -16.31
CA THR A 19 -4.64 -11.19 -16.37
C THR A 19 -5.09 -10.61 -17.71
N PRO A 20 -6.37 -10.76 -18.11
CA PRO A 20 -6.88 -10.14 -19.34
C PRO A 20 -6.63 -8.62 -19.44
N SER A 21 -6.69 -7.92 -18.30
CA SER A 21 -6.37 -6.48 -18.22
C SER A 21 -4.89 -6.20 -18.55
N THR A 22 -3.97 -7.02 -18.05
CA THR A 22 -2.54 -6.88 -18.33
C THR A 22 -2.19 -7.33 -19.75
N VAL A 23 -2.86 -8.35 -20.29
CA VAL A 23 -2.71 -8.77 -21.69
C VAL A 23 -3.10 -7.62 -22.63
N THR A 24 -4.21 -6.95 -22.38
CA THR A 24 -4.61 -5.75 -23.13
C THR A 24 -3.49 -4.69 -23.15
N GLN A 25 -2.74 -4.55 -22.06
CA GLN A 25 -1.63 -3.59 -21.98
C GLN A 25 -0.40 -4.10 -22.74
N LEU A 26 -0.07 -5.39 -22.67
CA LEU A 26 1.05 -5.99 -23.41
C LEU A 26 0.83 -5.90 -24.92
N VAL A 27 -0.38 -6.17 -25.40
CA VAL A 27 -0.74 -6.02 -26.83
C VAL A 27 -0.56 -4.57 -27.29
N LYS A 28 -0.92 -3.59 -26.44
CA LYS A 28 -0.68 -2.16 -26.73
C LYS A 28 0.79 -1.75 -26.76
N LEU A 29 1.69 -2.57 -26.20
CA LEU A 29 3.14 -2.40 -26.31
C LEU A 29 3.73 -3.08 -27.55
N GLY A 30 2.91 -3.72 -28.39
CA GLY A 30 3.32 -4.37 -29.63
C GLY A 30 3.63 -5.87 -29.52
N PHE A 31 3.46 -6.47 -28.34
CA PHE A 31 3.66 -7.92 -28.15
C PHE A 31 2.44 -8.72 -28.61
N SER A 32 2.66 -9.92 -29.14
CA SER A 32 1.63 -10.95 -29.18
C SER A 32 1.68 -11.77 -27.90
N VAL A 33 0.54 -12.28 -27.43
CA VAL A 33 0.45 -13.03 -26.17
C VAL A 33 -0.20 -14.39 -26.41
N CYS A 34 0.41 -15.45 -25.91
CA CYS A 34 -0.22 -16.76 -25.77
C CYS A 34 -0.30 -17.19 -24.31
N VAL A 35 -1.36 -17.91 -23.96
CA VAL A 35 -1.67 -18.36 -22.60
C VAL A 35 -1.92 -19.86 -22.64
N GLU A 36 -1.27 -20.62 -21.74
CA GLU A 36 -1.57 -22.04 -21.60
C GLU A 36 -3.04 -22.21 -21.19
N GLN A 37 -3.73 -23.19 -21.78
CA GLN A 37 -5.10 -23.54 -21.41
C GLN A 37 -5.25 -23.68 -19.88
N ASP A 38 -6.30 -23.09 -19.33
CA ASP A 38 -6.62 -23.06 -17.89
C ASP A 38 -5.56 -22.39 -16.99
N ALA A 39 -4.60 -21.63 -17.53
CA ALA A 39 -3.56 -20.98 -16.72
C ALA A 39 -4.11 -20.02 -15.67
N GLY A 40 -5.19 -19.31 -16.00
CA GLY A 40 -5.84 -18.33 -15.13
C GLY A 40 -6.99 -18.88 -14.28
N HIS A 41 -7.36 -20.15 -14.43
CA HIS A 41 -8.59 -20.68 -13.85
C HIS A 41 -8.65 -20.52 -12.32
N LEU A 42 -7.57 -20.85 -11.60
CA LEU A 42 -7.53 -20.72 -10.13
C LEU A 42 -7.53 -19.25 -9.65
N ALA A 43 -7.20 -18.31 -10.52
CA ALA A 43 -7.29 -16.87 -10.29
C ALA A 43 -8.64 -16.27 -10.77
N SER A 44 -9.58 -17.11 -11.18
CA SER A 44 -10.90 -16.72 -11.73
C SER A 44 -10.83 -15.96 -13.06
N PHE A 45 -9.85 -16.32 -13.91
CA PHE A 45 -9.77 -15.84 -15.29
C PHE A 45 -9.92 -17.01 -16.25
N ASP A 46 -11.08 -17.10 -16.89
CA ASP A 46 -11.35 -18.14 -17.88
C ASP A 46 -10.63 -17.85 -19.20
N ASP A 47 -10.31 -18.90 -19.96
CA ASP A 47 -9.61 -18.82 -21.25
C ASP A 47 -10.30 -17.86 -22.24
N VAL A 48 -11.63 -17.89 -22.30
CA VAL A 48 -12.42 -16.99 -23.15
C VAL A 48 -12.16 -15.51 -22.84
N ALA A 49 -11.88 -15.17 -21.58
CA ALA A 49 -11.56 -13.79 -21.19
C ALA A 49 -10.20 -13.34 -21.75
N TYR A 50 -9.25 -14.25 -21.92
CA TYR A 50 -7.96 -13.98 -22.58
C TYR A 50 -8.12 -13.85 -24.09
N GLU A 51 -8.91 -14.71 -24.73
CA GLU A 51 -9.19 -14.63 -26.17
C GLU A 51 -9.84 -13.29 -26.55
N GLN A 52 -10.80 -12.82 -25.75
CA GLN A 52 -11.50 -11.55 -25.97
C GLN A 52 -10.58 -10.32 -25.98
N VAL A 53 -9.40 -10.40 -25.35
CA VAL A 53 -8.42 -9.32 -25.30
C VAL A 53 -7.24 -9.54 -26.25
N GLY A 54 -7.34 -10.52 -27.15
CA GLY A 54 -6.37 -10.79 -28.22
C GLY A 54 -5.22 -11.73 -27.83
N ALA A 55 -5.36 -12.50 -26.74
CA ALA A 55 -4.45 -13.61 -26.47
C ALA A 55 -4.84 -14.85 -27.29
N GLU A 56 -3.87 -15.70 -27.58
CA GLU A 56 -4.09 -17.03 -28.15
C GLU A 56 -3.99 -18.10 -27.05
N ILE A 57 -4.99 -18.97 -26.94
CA ILE A 57 -4.94 -20.11 -26.02
C ILE A 57 -4.16 -21.25 -26.67
N VAL A 58 -3.18 -21.79 -25.96
CA VAL A 58 -2.23 -22.78 -26.48
C VAL A 58 -1.98 -23.91 -25.47
N ASP A 59 -1.30 -24.97 -25.91
CA ASP A 59 -0.78 -26.00 -25.01
C ASP A 59 0.46 -25.51 -24.23
N ARG A 60 0.86 -26.30 -23.22
CA ARG A 60 2.01 -26.03 -22.35
C ARG A 60 3.28 -25.75 -23.15
N ASP A 61 3.66 -26.66 -24.04
CA ASP A 61 4.96 -26.60 -24.71
C ASP A 61 5.03 -25.37 -25.62
N THR A 62 3.93 -25.04 -26.29
CA THR A 62 3.79 -23.82 -27.08
C THR A 62 3.90 -22.54 -26.23
N ALA A 63 3.37 -22.53 -25.01
CA ALA A 63 3.51 -21.38 -24.10
C ALA A 63 4.97 -21.18 -23.65
N PHE A 64 5.72 -22.25 -23.37
CA PHE A 64 7.13 -22.18 -23.00
C PHE A 64 8.07 -21.87 -24.18
N ALA A 65 7.67 -22.20 -25.41
CA ALA A 65 8.46 -21.94 -26.62
C ALA A 65 8.42 -20.46 -27.10
N ALA A 66 7.74 -19.57 -26.37
CA ALA A 66 7.65 -18.14 -26.69
C ALA A 66 9.01 -17.42 -26.56
N ASP A 67 9.13 -16.23 -27.18
CA ASP A 67 10.35 -15.43 -27.10
C ASP A 67 10.57 -14.85 -25.68
N ILE A 68 9.47 -14.60 -24.97
CA ILE A 68 9.45 -14.14 -23.60
C ILE A 68 8.48 -15.03 -22.83
N VAL A 69 8.88 -15.54 -21.66
CA VAL A 69 8.02 -16.38 -20.81
C VAL A 69 7.83 -15.69 -19.47
N PHE A 70 6.58 -15.42 -19.11
CA PHE A 70 6.22 -14.88 -17.80
C PHE A 70 5.72 -15.99 -16.89
N LYS A 71 6.39 -16.14 -15.76
CA LYS A 71 5.95 -17.01 -14.68
C LYS A 71 5.81 -16.24 -13.38
N VAL A 72 5.08 -16.81 -12.45
CA VAL A 72 5.06 -16.32 -11.07
C VAL A 72 6.30 -16.85 -10.37
N ASN A 73 6.41 -18.18 -10.26
CA ASN A 73 7.55 -18.84 -9.62
C ASN A 73 8.62 -19.23 -10.64
N ALA A 74 9.79 -19.61 -10.13
CA ALA A 74 10.84 -20.20 -10.95
C ALA A 74 10.32 -21.44 -11.71
N PRO A 75 10.83 -21.72 -12.92
CA PRO A 75 10.51 -22.94 -13.64
C PRO A 75 10.98 -24.18 -12.86
N LEU A 76 10.15 -25.21 -12.89
CA LEU A 76 10.52 -26.54 -12.39
C LEU A 76 11.58 -27.18 -13.30
N GLU A 77 12.27 -28.22 -12.82
CA GLU A 77 13.34 -28.89 -13.58
C GLU A 77 12.86 -29.42 -14.95
N ASP A 78 11.62 -29.89 -15.04
CA ASP A 78 11.02 -30.38 -16.30
C ASP A 78 10.53 -29.25 -17.22
N GLU A 79 10.47 -28.01 -16.73
CA GLU A 79 10.05 -26.83 -17.50
C GLU A 79 11.23 -26.12 -18.19
N ILE A 80 12.42 -26.17 -17.59
CA ILE A 80 13.63 -25.53 -18.12
C ILE A 80 13.96 -25.98 -19.56
N PRO A 81 13.85 -27.28 -19.93
CA PRO A 81 14.11 -27.74 -21.29
C PRO A 81 13.10 -27.24 -22.33
N LEU A 82 11.93 -26.76 -21.92
CA LEU A 82 10.88 -26.26 -22.83
C LEU A 82 11.15 -24.82 -23.29
N LEU A 83 12.00 -24.08 -22.57
CA LEU A 83 12.38 -22.71 -22.92
C LEU A 83 13.21 -22.71 -24.20
N LYS A 84 12.79 -21.93 -25.19
CA LYS A 84 13.53 -21.70 -26.43
C LYS A 84 14.89 -21.04 -26.15
N GLU A 85 15.93 -21.45 -26.89
CA GLU A 85 17.24 -20.78 -26.84
C GLU A 85 17.12 -19.29 -27.18
N GLY A 86 17.80 -18.42 -26.43
CA GLY A 86 17.71 -16.97 -26.58
C GLY A 86 16.41 -16.33 -26.07
N ALA A 87 15.48 -17.12 -25.51
CA ALA A 87 14.27 -16.57 -24.88
C ALA A 87 14.59 -15.74 -23.63
N THR A 88 13.62 -14.97 -23.17
CA THR A 88 13.70 -14.20 -21.92
C THR A 88 12.68 -14.70 -20.90
N LEU A 89 13.16 -15.26 -19.80
CA LEU A 89 12.33 -15.66 -18.67
C LEU A 89 12.19 -14.51 -17.68
N VAL A 90 10.96 -14.23 -17.24
CA VAL A 90 10.67 -13.27 -16.17
C VAL A 90 9.84 -13.96 -15.08
N SER A 91 10.41 -14.08 -13.88
CA SER A 91 9.76 -14.73 -12.73
C SER A 91 10.46 -14.38 -11.41
N PHE A 92 9.97 -14.88 -10.28
CA PHE A 92 10.79 -14.97 -9.07
C PHE A 92 11.83 -16.09 -9.21
N ILE A 93 13.10 -15.78 -8.94
CA ILE A 93 14.24 -16.70 -9.11
C ILE A 93 14.98 -16.95 -7.80
N TRP A 94 15.13 -15.91 -6.95
CA TRP A 94 15.91 -15.99 -5.71
C TRP A 94 17.34 -16.51 -5.95
N PRO A 95 18.14 -15.80 -6.77
CA PRO A 95 19.42 -16.30 -7.30
C PRO A 95 20.45 -16.63 -6.20
N ALA A 96 20.41 -15.92 -5.07
CA ALA A 96 21.31 -16.17 -3.95
C ALA A 96 21.03 -17.52 -3.26
N GLN A 97 19.80 -18.03 -3.35
CA GLN A 97 19.35 -19.26 -2.70
C GLN A 97 19.36 -20.46 -3.66
N ASN A 98 19.34 -20.23 -4.98
CA ASN A 98 19.10 -21.26 -5.98
C ASN A 98 20.24 -21.37 -7.01
N ALA A 99 21.47 -21.65 -6.55
CA ALA A 99 22.64 -21.79 -7.42
C ALA A 99 22.44 -22.85 -8.53
N ALA A 100 21.89 -24.02 -8.19
CA ALA A 100 21.63 -25.09 -9.18
C ALA A 100 20.63 -24.69 -10.27
N LEU A 101 19.59 -23.91 -9.92
CA LEU A 101 18.65 -23.35 -10.89
C LEU A 101 19.34 -22.35 -11.82
N MET A 102 20.20 -21.49 -11.27
CA MET A 102 20.97 -20.52 -12.05
C MET A 102 21.86 -21.22 -13.09
N ASP A 103 22.57 -22.28 -12.69
CA ASP A 103 23.40 -23.08 -13.59
C ASP A 103 22.57 -23.75 -14.69
N ALA A 104 21.40 -24.31 -14.35
CA ALA A 104 20.50 -24.95 -15.31
C ALA A 104 19.91 -23.96 -16.32
N LEU A 105 19.51 -22.76 -15.87
CA LEU A 105 19.03 -21.69 -16.74
C LEU A 105 20.14 -21.12 -17.61
N GLN A 106 21.35 -20.96 -17.06
CA GLN A 106 22.52 -20.51 -17.81
C GLN A 106 22.82 -21.44 -18.99
N ALA A 107 22.80 -22.75 -18.75
CA ALA A 107 23.06 -23.78 -19.77
C ALA A 107 22.06 -23.76 -20.95
N ARG A 108 20.89 -23.12 -20.80
CA ARG A 108 19.90 -22.93 -21.88
C ARG A 108 20.21 -21.76 -22.81
N ASN A 109 21.25 -20.96 -22.52
CA ASN A 109 21.62 -19.79 -23.31
C ASN A 109 20.44 -18.80 -23.48
N ILE A 110 19.78 -18.48 -22.36
CA ILE A 110 18.62 -17.56 -22.29
C ILE A 110 18.96 -16.29 -21.50
N ASN A 111 18.04 -15.33 -21.51
CA ASN A 111 18.04 -14.22 -20.57
C ASN A 111 17.09 -14.52 -19.41
N VAL A 112 17.43 -14.10 -18.19
CA VAL A 112 16.59 -14.26 -17.00
C VAL A 112 16.52 -12.96 -16.23
N MET A 113 15.29 -12.49 -16.00
CA MET A 113 14.98 -11.33 -15.18
C MET A 113 14.25 -11.77 -13.91
N ALA A 114 14.89 -11.55 -12.77
CA ALA A 114 14.40 -11.96 -11.45
C ALA A 114 13.60 -10.83 -10.80
N MET A 115 12.29 -11.01 -10.63
CA MET A 115 11.40 -10.00 -10.03
C MET A 115 11.72 -9.73 -8.54
N ASP A 116 12.40 -10.66 -7.86
CA ASP A 116 12.96 -10.47 -6.51
C ASP A 116 14.22 -9.59 -6.48
N ALA A 117 14.86 -9.35 -7.63
CA ALA A 117 16.07 -8.53 -7.76
C ALA A 117 15.81 -7.09 -8.20
N VAL A 118 14.53 -6.66 -8.26
CA VAL A 118 14.17 -5.26 -8.57
C VAL A 118 14.79 -4.33 -7.51
N PRO A 119 15.63 -3.34 -7.91
CA PRO A 119 16.26 -2.45 -6.95
C PRO A 119 15.25 -1.54 -6.28
N ARG A 120 15.37 -1.34 -4.97
CA ARG A 120 14.47 -0.50 -4.16
C ARG A 120 14.81 0.98 -4.29
N ILE A 121 14.60 1.53 -5.50
CA ILE A 121 14.75 2.96 -5.82
C ILE A 121 13.39 3.54 -6.25
N SER A 122 13.18 4.85 -6.06
CA SER A 122 11.87 5.48 -6.28
C SER A 122 11.27 5.21 -7.66
N ARG A 123 12.09 5.24 -8.73
CA ARG A 123 11.64 4.95 -10.11
C ARG A 123 11.21 3.49 -10.34
N ALA A 124 11.65 2.55 -9.50
CA ALA A 124 11.38 1.12 -9.65
C ALA A 124 10.23 0.61 -8.77
N GLN A 125 9.62 1.47 -7.94
CA GLN A 125 8.54 1.08 -7.02
C GLN A 125 7.34 0.43 -7.73
N SER A 126 7.03 0.88 -8.96
CA SER A 126 5.92 0.31 -9.76
C SER A 126 6.22 -1.08 -10.37
N LEU A 127 7.45 -1.57 -10.21
CA LEU A 127 7.91 -2.90 -10.63
C LEU A 127 8.11 -3.83 -9.42
N ASP A 128 8.04 -3.31 -8.19
CA ASP A 128 8.37 -4.05 -6.98
C ASP A 128 7.28 -5.08 -6.67
N ALA A 129 7.51 -6.29 -7.17
CA ALA A 129 6.65 -7.44 -6.96
C ALA A 129 6.65 -7.91 -5.49
N LEU A 130 7.75 -7.75 -4.76
CA LEU A 130 7.83 -8.13 -3.34
C LEU A 130 6.92 -7.24 -2.50
N SER A 131 6.95 -5.92 -2.73
CA SER A 131 6.04 -4.98 -2.07
C SER A 131 4.59 -5.27 -2.39
N SER A 132 4.28 -5.61 -3.65
CA SER A 132 2.92 -6.00 -4.07
C SER A 132 2.42 -7.25 -3.32
N MET A 133 3.25 -8.30 -3.26
CA MET A 133 2.89 -9.55 -2.57
C MET A 133 2.83 -9.36 -1.05
N ALA A 134 3.73 -8.56 -0.47
CA ALA A 134 3.73 -8.25 0.95
C ALA A 134 2.47 -7.48 1.36
N ASN A 135 2.01 -6.52 0.56
CA ASN A 135 0.78 -5.79 0.81
C ASN A 135 -0.43 -6.74 0.86
N ILE A 136 -0.54 -7.64 -0.11
CA ILE A 136 -1.59 -8.65 -0.16
C ILE A 136 -1.49 -9.61 1.02
N ALA A 137 -0.30 -10.09 1.35
CA ALA A 137 -0.09 -11.01 2.47
C ALA A 137 -0.53 -10.37 3.80
N GLY A 138 -0.20 -9.09 4.04
CA GLY A 138 -0.64 -8.36 5.22
C GLY A 138 -2.16 -8.20 5.32
N TYR A 139 -2.82 -7.87 4.22
CA TYR A 139 -4.29 -7.84 4.16
C TYR A 139 -4.89 -9.23 4.41
N ARG A 140 -4.39 -10.25 3.70
CA ARG A 140 -4.89 -11.63 3.79
C ARG A 140 -4.69 -12.21 5.20
N ALA A 141 -3.59 -11.87 5.87
CA ALA A 141 -3.33 -12.27 7.26
C ALA A 141 -4.49 -11.90 8.19
N ILE A 142 -5.02 -10.68 8.05
CA ILE A 142 -6.13 -10.21 8.87
C ILE A 142 -7.44 -10.91 8.50
N VAL A 143 -7.67 -11.20 7.21
CA VAL A 143 -8.84 -11.97 6.78
C VAL A 143 -8.80 -13.40 7.35
N GLU A 144 -7.65 -14.06 7.28
CA GLU A 144 -7.45 -15.40 7.89
C GLU A 144 -7.60 -15.34 9.41
N ALA A 145 -7.05 -14.30 10.06
CA ALA A 145 -7.21 -14.11 11.49
C ALA A 145 -8.68 -13.95 11.88
N ALA A 146 -9.46 -13.16 11.12
CA ALA A 146 -10.88 -12.97 11.35
C ALA A 146 -11.70 -14.24 11.07
N HIS A 147 -11.32 -15.05 10.09
CA HIS A 147 -11.95 -16.35 9.83
C HIS A 147 -11.76 -17.31 11.01
N GLU A 148 -10.57 -17.33 11.59
CA GLU A 148 -10.23 -18.24 12.68
C GLU A 148 -10.64 -17.74 14.07
N PHE A 149 -10.81 -16.44 14.24
CA PHE A 149 -11.14 -15.83 15.53
C PHE A 149 -12.64 -15.87 15.82
N GLY A 150 -13.02 -16.47 16.96
CA GLY A 150 -14.41 -16.71 17.32
C GLY A 150 -15.20 -15.50 17.87
N ARG A 151 -14.68 -14.27 17.77
CA ARG A 151 -15.31 -13.04 18.29
C ARG A 151 -15.25 -11.92 17.25
N PHE A 152 -16.07 -10.89 17.45
CA PHE A 152 -16.06 -9.72 16.58
C PHE A 152 -14.78 -8.90 16.71
N PHE A 153 -14.27 -8.41 15.58
CA PHE A 153 -13.23 -7.37 15.56
C PHE A 153 -13.77 -6.04 16.05
N THR A 154 -14.94 -5.65 15.52
CA THR A 154 -15.59 -4.38 15.86
C THR A 154 -16.28 -4.46 17.22
N GLY A 155 -15.97 -3.52 18.11
CA GLY A 155 -16.71 -3.35 19.35
C GLY A 155 -18.13 -2.80 19.10
N GLN A 156 -19.13 -3.32 19.81
CA GLN A 156 -20.53 -2.94 19.63
C GLN A 156 -21.25 -2.84 20.98
N ILE A 157 -22.19 -1.90 21.08
CA ILE A 157 -23.15 -1.82 22.20
C ILE A 157 -24.49 -2.27 21.64
N THR A 158 -25.05 -3.33 22.23
CA THR A 158 -26.33 -3.91 21.83
C THR A 158 -27.27 -4.00 23.04
N ALA A 159 -28.53 -4.35 22.81
CA ALA A 159 -29.46 -4.65 23.89
C ALA A 159 -28.99 -5.80 24.79
N ALA A 160 -28.18 -6.74 24.25
CA ALA A 160 -27.62 -7.86 24.99
C ALA A 160 -26.32 -7.52 25.74
N GLY A 161 -25.86 -6.26 25.69
CA GLY A 161 -24.67 -5.78 26.40
C GLY A 161 -23.60 -5.20 25.48
N LYS A 162 -22.47 -4.85 26.09
CA LYS A 162 -21.30 -4.26 25.43
C LYS A 162 -20.29 -5.35 25.06
N VAL A 163 -19.96 -5.46 23.77
CA VAL A 163 -18.89 -6.31 23.25
C VAL A 163 -17.67 -5.43 22.99
N PRO A 164 -16.52 -5.67 23.65
CA PRO A 164 -15.30 -4.91 23.39
C PRO A 164 -14.72 -5.24 22.00
N PRO A 165 -14.00 -4.30 21.36
CA PRO A 165 -13.29 -4.59 20.12
C PRO A 165 -12.13 -5.58 20.37
N ALA A 166 -11.75 -6.31 19.32
CA ALA A 166 -10.56 -7.15 19.36
C ALA A 166 -9.30 -6.28 19.46
N LYS A 167 -8.26 -6.81 20.11
CA LYS A 167 -6.94 -6.19 20.19
C LYS A 167 -5.95 -6.95 19.31
N VAL A 168 -5.33 -6.25 18.37
CA VAL A 168 -4.38 -6.81 17.40
C VAL A 168 -3.01 -6.20 17.64
N MET A 169 -1.99 -7.05 17.81
CA MET A 169 -0.59 -6.63 17.81
C MET A 169 0.06 -7.00 16.49
N VAL A 170 0.77 -6.05 15.86
CA VAL A 170 1.56 -6.28 14.65
C VAL A 170 3.04 -6.08 14.94
N ILE A 171 3.86 -7.11 14.71
CA ILE A 171 5.31 -7.08 14.91
C ILE A 171 5.99 -6.95 13.55
N GLY A 172 6.69 -5.83 13.36
CA GLY A 172 7.22 -5.34 12.08
C GLY A 172 6.20 -4.47 11.35
N ALA A 173 6.62 -3.26 10.96
CA ALA A 173 5.84 -2.26 10.24
C ALA A 173 6.43 -2.00 8.84
N GLY A 174 6.86 -3.07 8.17
CA GLY A 174 7.12 -3.06 6.73
C GLY A 174 5.83 -3.00 5.92
N VAL A 175 5.90 -3.27 4.61
CA VAL A 175 4.73 -3.21 3.72
C VAL A 175 3.60 -4.15 4.17
N ALA A 176 3.93 -5.39 4.56
CA ALA A 176 2.95 -6.35 5.08
C ALA A 176 2.37 -5.91 6.43
N GLY A 177 3.22 -5.42 7.33
CA GLY A 177 2.79 -4.93 8.65
C GLY A 177 1.82 -3.76 8.54
N LEU A 178 2.14 -2.75 7.74
CA LEU A 178 1.26 -1.61 7.50
C LEU A 178 -0.06 -2.03 6.83
N ALA A 179 -0.02 -2.96 5.89
CA ALA A 179 -1.25 -3.52 5.30
C ALA A 179 -2.12 -4.24 6.34
N ALA A 180 -1.52 -5.01 7.25
CA ALA A 180 -2.22 -5.66 8.35
C ALA A 180 -2.80 -4.63 9.35
N ILE A 181 -2.05 -3.58 9.68
CA ILE A 181 -2.52 -2.48 10.53
C ILE A 181 -3.76 -1.81 9.92
N GLY A 182 -3.70 -1.46 8.63
CA GLY A 182 -4.81 -0.83 7.93
C GLY A 182 -6.04 -1.72 7.86
N ALA A 183 -5.86 -2.99 7.52
CA ALA A 183 -6.94 -3.97 7.45
C ALA A 183 -7.60 -4.17 8.83
N ALA A 184 -6.82 -4.43 9.88
CA ALA A 184 -7.33 -4.62 11.24
C ALA A 184 -8.03 -3.37 11.78
N GLY A 185 -7.45 -2.19 11.57
CA GLY A 185 -8.04 -0.91 11.96
C GLY A 185 -9.36 -0.65 11.25
N SER A 186 -9.46 -0.96 9.95
CA SER A 186 -10.71 -0.82 9.19
C SER A 186 -11.83 -1.76 9.67
N LEU A 187 -11.48 -2.92 10.24
CA LEU A 187 -12.44 -3.84 10.88
C LEU A 187 -12.86 -3.38 12.29
N GLY A 188 -12.33 -2.25 12.77
CA GLY A 188 -12.69 -1.66 14.06
C GLY A 188 -11.98 -2.29 15.26
N ALA A 189 -10.87 -3.01 15.03
CA ALA A 189 -10.00 -3.49 16.09
C ALA A 189 -9.13 -2.36 16.66
N ILE A 190 -8.67 -2.53 17.90
CA ILE A 190 -7.61 -1.71 18.48
C ILE A 190 -6.29 -2.30 18.03
N VAL A 191 -5.51 -1.54 17.27
CA VAL A 191 -4.24 -2.01 16.72
C VAL A 191 -3.07 -1.40 17.48
N ARG A 192 -2.15 -2.25 17.91
CA ARG A 192 -0.84 -1.89 18.45
C ARG A 192 0.22 -2.44 17.52
N ALA A 193 1.30 -1.71 17.29
CA ALA A 193 2.37 -2.17 16.44
C ALA A 193 3.73 -1.83 17.01
N PHE A 194 4.71 -2.68 16.71
CA PHE A 194 6.10 -2.50 17.09
C PHE A 194 6.99 -2.70 15.87
N ASP A 195 7.99 -1.85 15.69
CA ASP A 195 9.08 -2.04 14.74
C ASP A 195 10.34 -1.42 15.35
N THR A 196 11.49 -2.04 15.09
CA THR A 196 12.79 -1.54 15.55
C THR A 196 13.17 -0.17 14.96
N ARG A 197 12.64 0.16 13.78
CA ARG A 197 12.96 1.40 13.05
C ARG A 197 12.11 2.56 13.54
N PRO A 198 12.69 3.65 14.06
CA PRO A 198 11.91 4.78 14.57
C PRO A 198 11.15 5.54 13.46
N GLU A 199 11.62 5.53 12.22
CA GLU A 199 11.02 6.26 11.09
C GLU A 199 9.62 5.75 10.69
N VAL A 200 9.26 4.52 11.05
CA VAL A 200 7.93 3.97 10.77
C VAL A 200 6.87 4.37 11.81
N LYS A 201 7.29 4.96 12.94
CA LYS A 201 6.39 5.38 14.01
C LYS A 201 5.30 6.32 13.51
N GLU A 202 5.67 7.34 12.74
CA GLU A 202 4.72 8.30 12.18
C GLU A 202 3.74 7.62 11.21
N GLN A 203 4.22 6.64 10.43
CA GLN A 203 3.38 5.86 9.52
C GLN A 203 2.34 5.05 10.29
N VAL A 204 2.76 4.28 11.30
CA VAL A 204 1.86 3.52 12.18
C VAL A 204 0.80 4.42 12.84
N GLN A 205 1.22 5.55 13.41
CA GLN A 205 0.32 6.49 14.07
C GLN A 205 -0.66 7.15 13.09
N SER A 206 -0.23 7.47 11.87
CA SER A 206 -1.11 8.02 10.82
C SER A 206 -2.23 7.05 10.41
N MET A 207 -2.00 5.75 10.59
CA MET A 207 -3.00 4.71 10.35
C MET A 207 -3.92 4.46 11.55
N GLY A 208 -3.73 5.20 12.64
CA GLY A 208 -4.54 5.12 13.86
C GLY A 208 -4.14 4.01 14.83
N ALA A 209 -2.96 3.39 14.63
CA ALA A 209 -2.43 2.38 15.54
C ALA A 209 -1.53 2.98 16.62
N GLU A 210 -1.49 2.34 17.78
CA GLU A 210 -0.56 2.64 18.87
C GLU A 210 0.82 2.09 18.52
N PHE A 211 1.84 2.95 18.45
CA PHE A 211 3.22 2.51 18.29
C PHE A 211 3.83 2.18 19.66
N LEU A 212 4.23 0.93 19.86
CA LEU A 212 4.86 0.46 21.09
C LEU A 212 6.34 0.87 21.08
N GLU A 213 6.80 1.43 22.20
CA GLU A 213 8.18 1.90 22.34
C GLU A 213 8.94 1.09 23.38
N LEU A 214 10.24 0.89 23.14
CA LEU A 214 11.19 0.42 24.13
C LEU A 214 12.02 1.61 24.58
N ASP A 215 12.27 1.70 25.89
CA ASP A 215 13.03 2.81 26.48
C ASP A 215 14.54 2.58 26.30
N PHE A 216 15.01 2.58 25.04
CA PHE A 216 16.40 2.32 24.64
C PHE A 216 16.85 3.30 23.54
N LYS A 217 18.07 3.84 23.67
CA LYS A 217 18.70 4.70 22.66
C LYS A 217 19.75 3.92 21.85
N GLU A 218 19.30 3.10 20.90
CA GLU A 218 20.15 2.47 19.88
C GLU A 218 19.57 2.72 18.47
N GLU A 219 20.43 2.98 17.48
CA GLU A 219 20.02 3.17 16.08
C GLU A 219 19.88 1.81 15.37
N ALA A 220 18.65 1.45 14.98
CA ALA A 220 18.32 0.14 14.40
C ALA A 220 18.36 0.06 12.85
N GLY A 221 18.61 1.16 12.16
CA GLY A 221 18.56 1.23 10.69
C GLY A 221 19.85 0.79 9.98
N SER A 222 19.72 -0.01 8.92
CA SER A 222 20.70 -0.01 7.83
C SER A 222 20.30 1.07 6.83
N GLY A 223 21.26 1.87 6.32
CA GLY A 223 20.98 3.01 5.45
C GLY A 223 20.29 2.69 4.11
N ASP A 224 19.88 1.44 3.89
CA ASP A 224 19.12 0.91 2.76
C ASP A 224 17.63 0.60 3.12
N GLY A 225 17.18 0.92 4.34
CA GLY A 225 15.79 0.76 4.78
C GLY A 225 15.45 -0.59 5.43
N TYR A 226 16.42 -1.49 5.59
CA TYR A 226 16.27 -2.74 6.35
C TYR A 226 16.64 -2.58 7.84
N ALA A 227 16.21 -3.55 8.66
CA ALA A 227 16.56 -3.62 10.07
C ALA A 227 17.88 -4.37 10.29
N LYS A 228 18.68 -3.94 11.27
CA LYS A 228 19.90 -4.64 11.72
C LYS A 228 19.63 -5.61 12.87
N VAL A 229 20.59 -6.50 13.13
CA VAL A 229 20.58 -7.34 14.34
C VAL A 229 20.84 -6.44 15.56
N MET A 230 19.95 -6.49 16.55
CA MET A 230 19.98 -5.64 17.74
C MET A 230 20.82 -6.25 18.86
N SER A 231 21.18 -5.45 19.86
CA SER A 231 21.93 -5.89 21.04
C SER A 231 21.12 -6.89 21.90
N GLU A 232 21.79 -7.75 22.68
CA GLU A 232 21.12 -8.71 23.57
C GLU A 232 20.20 -8.01 24.60
N ALA A 233 20.59 -6.82 25.06
CA ALA A 233 19.80 -6.01 25.97
C ALA A 233 18.50 -5.51 25.31
N PHE A 234 18.59 -5.05 24.05
CA PHE A 234 17.42 -4.65 23.26
C PHE A 234 16.48 -5.84 23.04
N ILE A 235 17.02 -6.98 22.60
CA ILE A 235 16.22 -8.20 22.36
C ILE A 235 15.53 -8.63 23.66
N LYS A 236 16.21 -8.59 24.80
CA LYS A 236 15.58 -8.92 26.08
C LYS A 236 14.40 -8.00 26.40
N ALA A 237 14.57 -6.69 26.25
CA ALA A 237 13.52 -5.71 26.49
C ALA A 237 12.34 -5.85 25.50
N GLU A 238 12.66 -6.13 24.23
CA GLU A 238 11.68 -6.44 23.17
C GLU A 238 10.84 -7.67 23.53
N MET A 239 11.48 -8.75 23.98
CA MET A 239 10.80 -9.96 24.41
C MET A 239 9.93 -9.74 25.67
N GLU A 240 10.39 -8.92 26.62
CA GLU A 240 9.59 -8.53 27.80
C GLU A 240 8.34 -7.73 27.40
N LEU A 241 8.47 -6.80 26.45
CA LEU A 241 7.34 -6.07 25.87
C LEU A 241 6.35 -7.02 25.19
N PHE A 242 6.82 -7.96 24.36
CA PHE A 242 5.96 -8.92 23.68
C PHE A 242 5.26 -9.86 24.66
N ALA A 243 5.95 -10.34 25.70
CA ALA A 243 5.34 -11.15 26.75
C ALA A 243 4.23 -10.38 27.51
N ALA A 244 4.42 -9.09 27.75
CA ALA A 244 3.40 -8.24 28.38
C ALA A 244 2.19 -8.04 27.47
N GLN A 245 2.41 -7.78 26.18
CA GLN A 245 1.33 -7.59 25.20
C GLN A 245 0.56 -8.88 24.93
N ALA A 246 1.24 -10.03 24.81
CA ALA A 246 0.64 -11.33 24.51
C ALA A 246 -0.49 -11.72 25.49
N LYS A 247 -0.38 -11.33 26.77
CA LYS A 247 -1.41 -11.57 27.78
C LYS A 247 -2.71 -10.77 27.55
N ASP A 248 -2.62 -9.61 26.91
CA ASP A 248 -3.74 -8.68 26.73
C ASP A 248 -4.37 -8.76 25.33
N VAL A 249 -3.56 -8.95 24.28
CA VAL A 249 -4.03 -8.94 22.89
C VAL A 249 -4.71 -10.24 22.51
N ASP A 250 -5.63 -10.16 21.55
CA ASP A 250 -6.38 -11.32 21.08
C ASP A 250 -5.74 -11.93 19.83
N ILE A 251 -5.08 -11.10 19.01
CA ILE A 251 -4.46 -11.51 17.74
C ILE A 251 -3.05 -10.94 17.65
N ILE A 252 -2.10 -11.74 17.19
CA ILE A 252 -0.72 -11.32 16.88
C ILE A 252 -0.43 -11.60 15.41
N VAL A 253 0.08 -10.62 14.68
CA VAL A 253 0.61 -10.79 13.31
C VAL A 253 2.10 -10.50 13.33
N THR A 254 2.93 -11.47 12.94
CA THR A 254 4.39 -11.31 12.90
C THR A 254 4.89 -11.23 11.47
N THR A 255 5.73 -10.23 11.20
CA THR A 255 6.22 -9.91 9.84
C THR A 255 7.73 -9.66 9.79
N ALA A 256 8.44 -9.96 10.88
CA ALA A 256 9.87 -9.68 11.00
C ALA A 256 10.68 -10.65 10.15
N LEU A 257 11.22 -10.15 9.04
CA LEU A 257 12.02 -10.92 8.09
C LEU A 257 13.31 -10.18 7.76
N ILE A 258 14.44 -10.89 7.82
CA ILE A 258 15.74 -10.38 7.39
C ILE A 258 16.18 -11.20 6.17
N PRO A 259 16.38 -10.57 4.99
CA PRO A 259 16.82 -11.28 3.79
C PRO A 259 18.08 -12.12 4.03
N GLY A 260 18.04 -13.39 3.59
CA GLY A 260 19.17 -14.32 3.70
C GLY A 260 19.43 -14.87 5.10
N LYS A 261 18.61 -14.53 6.11
CA LYS A 261 18.71 -15.09 7.47
C LYS A 261 17.40 -15.77 7.88
N PRO A 262 17.44 -16.75 8.79
CA PRO A 262 16.24 -17.28 9.42
C PRO A 262 15.46 -16.18 10.13
N ALA A 263 14.14 -16.33 10.18
CA ALA A 263 13.27 -15.43 10.93
C ALA A 263 13.63 -15.45 12.44
N PRO A 264 13.74 -14.29 13.11
CA PRO A 264 14.00 -14.25 14.54
C PRO A 264 12.81 -14.79 15.33
N LYS A 265 13.06 -15.57 16.39
CA LYS A 265 12.03 -16.09 17.29
C LYS A 265 11.61 -15.01 18.30
N LEU A 266 10.51 -14.34 18.01
CA LEU A 266 10.00 -13.19 18.77
C LEU A 266 8.80 -13.55 19.66
N ILE A 267 8.08 -14.63 19.32
CA ILE A 267 6.95 -15.13 20.11
C ILE A 267 7.30 -16.54 20.61
N THR A 268 7.62 -16.66 21.90
CA THR A 268 7.99 -17.95 22.50
C THR A 268 6.76 -18.79 22.82
N LYS A 269 6.97 -20.09 23.05
CA LYS A 269 5.93 -21.01 23.51
C LYS A 269 5.22 -20.50 24.76
N GLU A 270 5.96 -19.99 25.74
CA GLU A 270 5.38 -19.49 27.01
C GLU A 270 4.53 -18.23 26.78
N MET A 271 4.92 -17.37 25.84
CA MET A 271 4.11 -16.21 25.46
C MET A 271 2.78 -16.65 24.86
N VAL A 272 2.79 -17.63 23.94
CA VAL A 272 1.57 -18.21 23.34
C VAL A 272 0.69 -18.87 24.40
N GLU A 273 1.27 -19.65 25.30
CA GLU A 273 0.54 -20.32 26.39
C GLU A 273 -0.12 -19.31 27.34
N SER A 274 0.45 -18.12 27.48
CA SER A 274 -0.11 -17.02 28.29
C SER A 274 -1.24 -16.24 27.62
N MET A 275 -1.48 -16.45 26.32
CA MET A 275 -2.56 -15.81 25.59
C MET A 275 -3.93 -16.37 25.99
N LYS A 276 -4.99 -15.63 25.68
CA LYS A 276 -6.36 -16.08 25.94
C LYS A 276 -6.72 -17.27 25.04
N PRO A 277 -7.48 -18.26 25.53
CA PRO A 277 -8.01 -19.32 24.68
C PRO A 277 -8.84 -18.76 23.52
N GLY A 278 -8.62 -19.28 22.32
CA GLY A 278 -9.23 -18.80 21.08
C GLY A 278 -8.52 -17.62 20.42
N SER A 279 -7.41 -17.12 20.99
CA SER A 279 -6.52 -16.16 20.33
C SER A 279 -5.93 -16.73 19.02
N VAL A 280 -5.49 -15.84 18.14
CA VAL A 280 -4.90 -16.21 16.85
C VAL A 280 -3.53 -15.57 16.67
N VAL A 281 -2.55 -16.35 16.24
CA VAL A 281 -1.24 -15.87 15.79
C VAL A 281 -1.13 -16.14 14.29
N VAL A 282 -0.78 -15.13 13.50
CA VAL A 282 -0.51 -15.27 12.06
C VAL A 282 0.95 -14.94 11.79
N ASP A 283 1.70 -15.94 11.35
CA ASP A 283 3.14 -15.84 11.17
C ASP A 283 3.51 -15.71 9.69
N LEU A 284 3.71 -14.48 9.22
CA LEU A 284 4.07 -14.20 7.82
C LEU A 284 5.51 -14.63 7.48
N ALA A 285 6.33 -14.93 8.49
CA ALA A 285 7.71 -15.35 8.30
C ALA A 285 7.87 -16.89 8.27
N ALA A 286 6.76 -17.65 8.27
CA ALA A 286 6.76 -19.12 8.32
C ALA A 286 7.67 -19.79 7.28
N GLN A 287 7.78 -19.20 6.08
CA GLN A 287 8.66 -19.68 5.00
C GLN A 287 10.14 -19.77 5.38
N THR A 288 10.59 -18.95 6.32
CA THR A 288 12.00 -18.80 6.72
C THR A 288 12.23 -19.24 8.17
N GLY A 289 11.33 -20.08 8.68
CA GLY A 289 11.38 -20.62 10.04
C GLY A 289 10.32 -20.06 10.98
N GLY A 290 9.69 -18.92 10.66
CA GLY A 290 8.63 -18.30 11.47
C GLY A 290 9.13 -17.50 12.68
N ASN A 291 8.43 -16.42 13.02
CA ASN A 291 8.71 -15.64 14.23
C ASN A 291 8.15 -16.27 15.52
N CYS A 292 7.18 -17.17 15.40
CA CYS A 292 6.66 -17.94 16.53
C CYS A 292 7.37 -19.30 16.62
N GLU A 293 7.70 -19.73 17.84
CA GLU A 293 8.37 -21.02 18.08
C GLU A 293 7.49 -22.23 17.73
N LEU A 294 6.18 -22.08 17.85
CA LEU A 294 5.19 -23.13 17.61
C LEU A 294 4.69 -23.16 16.16
N THR A 295 5.18 -22.28 15.29
CA THR A 295 4.82 -22.24 13.88
C THR A 295 5.24 -23.51 13.16
N GLN A 296 4.30 -24.11 12.43
CA GLN A 296 4.58 -25.12 11.41
C GLN A 296 4.20 -24.55 10.06
N ALA A 297 5.15 -24.53 9.12
CA ALA A 297 4.91 -24.06 7.77
C ALA A 297 3.75 -24.85 7.12
N ASP A 298 2.91 -24.12 6.38
CA ASP A 298 1.75 -24.62 5.63
C ASP A 298 0.63 -25.24 6.46
N LYS A 299 0.62 -24.99 7.77
CA LYS A 299 -0.39 -25.54 8.68
C LYS A 299 -1.04 -24.47 9.54
N LEU A 300 -2.27 -24.78 9.93
CA LEU A 300 -2.91 -24.22 11.10
C LEU A 300 -2.69 -25.17 12.28
N VAL A 301 -1.98 -24.71 13.30
CA VAL A 301 -1.73 -25.47 14.53
C VAL A 301 -2.66 -24.94 15.62
N VAL A 302 -3.32 -25.84 16.34
CA VAL A 302 -4.07 -25.49 17.55
C VAL A 302 -3.29 -26.01 18.75
N THR A 303 -2.95 -25.10 19.65
CA THR A 303 -2.20 -25.39 20.88
C THR A 303 -3.11 -25.94 21.98
N ASP A 304 -2.53 -26.53 23.02
CA ASP A 304 -3.28 -27.13 24.14
C ASP A 304 -4.14 -26.11 24.90
N ASN A 305 -3.71 -24.85 24.98
CA ASN A 305 -4.49 -23.75 25.58
C ASN A 305 -5.50 -23.11 24.60
N GLY A 306 -5.65 -23.66 23.38
CA GLY A 306 -6.65 -23.26 22.39
C GLY A 306 -6.28 -22.04 21.55
N VAL A 307 -5.01 -21.63 21.52
CA VAL A 307 -4.51 -20.61 20.58
C VAL A 307 -4.28 -21.24 19.22
N LYS A 308 -4.74 -20.57 18.16
CA LYS A 308 -4.57 -20.99 16.77
C LYS A 308 -3.37 -20.27 16.16
N ILE A 309 -2.47 -21.00 15.53
CA ILE A 309 -1.27 -20.46 14.88
C ILE A 309 -1.36 -20.77 13.39
N ILE A 310 -1.42 -19.73 12.56
CA ILE A 310 -1.51 -19.81 11.12
C ILE A 310 -0.10 -19.60 10.54
N GLY A 311 0.47 -20.65 9.95
CA GLY A 311 1.80 -20.66 9.33
C GLY A 311 1.78 -20.85 7.82
N TYR A 312 0.72 -20.42 7.12
CA TYR A 312 0.59 -20.58 5.67
C TYR A 312 1.70 -19.84 4.91
N THR A 313 2.36 -20.51 3.97
CA THR A 313 3.40 -19.91 3.13
C THR A 313 2.87 -19.34 1.82
N ASP A 314 1.59 -19.51 1.52
CA ASP A 314 0.96 -19.22 0.24
C ASP A 314 -0.09 -18.10 0.33
N LEU A 315 0.01 -17.18 1.29
CA LEU A 315 -1.01 -16.15 1.52
C LEU A 315 -1.37 -15.30 0.30
N PRO A 316 -0.44 -14.86 -0.57
CA PRO A 316 -0.80 -14.21 -1.83
C PRO A 316 -1.61 -15.12 -2.79
N SER A 317 -1.37 -16.43 -2.76
CA SER A 317 -2.12 -17.43 -3.53
C SER A 317 -3.57 -17.56 -3.05
N ARG A 318 -3.84 -17.29 -1.77
CA ARG A 318 -5.20 -17.27 -1.18
C ARG A 318 -6.00 -16.00 -1.51
N LEU A 319 -5.42 -15.07 -2.26
CA LEU A 319 -6.10 -13.94 -2.88
C LEU A 319 -5.71 -13.82 -4.36
N PRO A 320 -5.92 -14.89 -5.16
CA PRO A 320 -5.18 -15.12 -6.39
C PRO A 320 -5.52 -14.11 -7.49
N THR A 321 -6.78 -13.70 -7.61
CA THR A 321 -7.22 -12.69 -8.59
C THR A 321 -6.49 -11.36 -8.39
N GLN A 322 -6.43 -10.86 -7.15
CA GLN A 322 -5.78 -9.59 -6.83
C GLN A 322 -4.25 -9.68 -6.98
N SER A 323 -3.66 -10.80 -6.54
CA SER A 323 -2.23 -11.08 -6.69
C SER A 323 -1.80 -11.14 -8.14
N SER A 324 -2.54 -11.86 -8.97
CA SER A 324 -2.28 -11.98 -10.40
C SER A 324 -2.38 -10.62 -11.09
N GLN A 325 -3.38 -9.81 -10.73
CA GLN A 325 -3.55 -8.47 -11.29
C GLN A 325 -2.38 -7.53 -10.93
N LEU A 326 -1.96 -7.48 -9.65
CA LEU A 326 -0.84 -6.64 -9.25
C LEU A 326 0.48 -7.14 -9.83
N TYR A 327 0.74 -8.45 -9.74
CA TYR A 327 1.95 -9.06 -10.28
C TYR A 327 2.07 -8.85 -11.78
N GLY A 328 1.02 -9.14 -12.56
CA GLY A 328 1.02 -8.87 -14.00
C GLY A 328 1.17 -7.39 -14.33
N THR A 329 0.68 -6.47 -13.47
CA THR A 329 0.93 -5.03 -13.64
C THR A 329 2.41 -4.67 -13.43
N ASN A 330 3.08 -5.29 -12.46
CA ASN A 330 4.53 -5.13 -12.28
C ASN A 330 5.31 -5.61 -13.52
N LEU A 331 4.92 -6.76 -14.10
CA LEU A 331 5.52 -7.28 -15.33
C LEU A 331 5.28 -6.35 -16.53
N VAL A 332 4.07 -5.80 -16.67
CA VAL A 332 3.77 -4.78 -17.69
C VAL A 332 4.65 -3.55 -17.52
N ASN A 333 4.86 -3.09 -16.29
CA ASN A 333 5.72 -1.93 -16.03
C ASN A 333 7.20 -2.21 -16.33
N LEU A 334 7.67 -3.45 -16.09
CA LEU A 334 8.97 -3.90 -16.58
C LEU A 334 9.05 -3.87 -18.11
N MET A 335 8.02 -4.37 -18.81
CA MET A 335 7.99 -4.34 -20.27
C MET A 335 7.98 -2.92 -20.85
N LYS A 336 7.37 -1.95 -20.15
CA LYS A 336 7.45 -0.53 -20.55
C LYS A 336 8.87 0.03 -20.51
N LEU A 337 9.72 -0.47 -19.61
CA LEU A 337 11.14 -0.07 -19.56
C LEU A 337 11.95 -0.73 -20.67
N LEU A 338 11.66 -1.99 -20.98
CA LEU A 338 12.36 -2.78 -22.00
C LEU A 338 11.93 -2.46 -23.44
N CYS A 339 10.67 -2.07 -23.65
CA CYS A 339 10.08 -1.81 -24.96
C CYS A 339 9.60 -0.35 -25.05
N LYS A 340 10.55 0.59 -25.02
CA LYS A 340 10.29 2.05 -25.01
C LYS A 340 9.53 2.50 -26.25
N ASP A 341 9.83 1.89 -27.40
CA ASP A 341 9.26 2.25 -28.71
C ASP A 341 7.91 1.58 -29.01
N LYS A 342 7.43 0.69 -28.12
CA LYS A 342 6.15 -0.03 -28.26
C LYS A 342 6.04 -0.82 -29.58
N ASN A 343 7.16 -1.34 -30.05
CA ASN A 343 7.28 -2.16 -31.25
C ASN A 343 7.22 -3.68 -30.96
N GLY A 344 7.05 -4.08 -29.70
CA GLY A 344 7.04 -5.49 -29.30
C GLY A 344 8.42 -6.15 -29.30
N GLU A 345 9.50 -5.36 -29.27
CA GLU A 345 10.87 -5.84 -29.14
C GLU A 345 11.45 -5.33 -27.82
N ILE A 346 12.23 -6.18 -27.13
CA ILE A 346 12.89 -5.81 -25.87
C ILE A 346 14.32 -5.37 -26.12
N ASP A 347 14.74 -4.35 -25.38
CA ASP A 347 16.13 -3.91 -25.29
C ASP A 347 16.64 -4.09 -23.86
N ILE A 348 17.63 -4.95 -23.68
CA ILE A 348 18.26 -5.22 -22.37
C ILE A 348 19.48 -4.30 -22.22
N ASP A 349 19.18 -3.04 -21.95
CA ASP A 349 20.16 -1.97 -21.74
C ASP A 349 20.69 -1.98 -20.30
N PHE A 350 21.99 -2.26 -20.13
CA PHE A 350 22.65 -2.27 -18.82
C PHE A 350 23.03 -0.88 -18.30
N ASP A 351 22.89 0.17 -19.11
CA ASP A 351 23.00 1.55 -18.62
C ASP A 351 21.78 1.91 -17.75
N ASP A 352 20.66 1.22 -17.94
CA ASP A 352 19.52 1.29 -17.05
C ASP A 352 19.73 0.45 -15.79
N LEU A 353 19.94 1.12 -14.65
CA LEU A 353 20.21 0.48 -13.36
C LEU A 353 19.10 -0.48 -12.90
N VAL A 354 17.84 -0.27 -13.32
CA VAL A 354 16.73 -1.18 -12.99
C VAL A 354 16.87 -2.46 -13.81
N ILE A 355 17.15 -2.34 -15.10
CA ILE A 355 17.34 -3.48 -16.00
C ILE A 355 18.59 -4.26 -15.62
N ARG A 356 19.68 -3.57 -15.27
CA ARG A 356 20.89 -4.21 -14.74
C ARG A 356 20.64 -4.95 -13.44
N GLY A 357 19.83 -4.40 -12.54
CA GLY A 357 19.49 -5.01 -11.25
C GLY A 357 18.65 -6.27 -11.40
N VAL A 358 17.59 -6.21 -12.23
CA VAL A 358 16.65 -7.31 -12.43
C VAL A 358 17.23 -8.43 -13.29
N THR A 359 18.16 -8.13 -14.22
CA THR A 359 18.74 -9.14 -15.12
C THR A 359 19.85 -9.94 -14.43
N VAL A 360 19.57 -11.21 -14.14
CA VAL A 360 20.47 -12.11 -13.41
C VAL A 360 21.24 -13.05 -14.33
N ILE A 361 20.72 -13.31 -15.54
CA ILE A 361 21.41 -14.02 -16.62
C ILE A 361 21.15 -13.24 -17.92
N LYS A 362 22.19 -12.98 -18.71
CA LYS A 362 22.07 -12.38 -20.05
C LYS A 362 22.86 -13.23 -21.04
N GLN A 363 22.19 -13.74 -22.08
CA GLN A 363 22.79 -14.54 -23.15
C GLN A 363 23.65 -15.70 -22.60
N GLY A 364 23.13 -16.44 -21.62
CA GLY A 364 23.85 -17.56 -21.01
C GLY A 364 25.03 -17.18 -20.12
N GLU A 365 25.20 -15.91 -19.74
CA GLU A 365 26.18 -15.48 -18.74
C GLU A 365 25.47 -14.98 -17.47
N ILE A 366 25.88 -15.49 -16.30
CA ILE A 366 25.36 -15.03 -15.02
C ILE A 366 25.90 -13.61 -14.74
N THR A 367 24.98 -12.66 -14.60
CA THR A 367 25.27 -11.24 -14.34
C THR A 367 24.93 -10.82 -12.90
N TRP A 368 24.47 -11.76 -12.08
CA TRP A 368 24.23 -11.55 -10.65
C TRP A 368 25.50 -11.76 -9.81
N PRO A 369 25.74 -10.99 -8.73
CA PRO A 369 24.96 -9.83 -8.28
C PRO A 369 25.26 -8.56 -9.09
N ALA A 370 24.29 -7.64 -9.11
CA ALA A 370 24.52 -6.32 -9.67
C ALA A 370 25.52 -5.51 -8.82
N PRO A 371 26.35 -4.66 -9.44
CA PRO A 371 27.21 -3.75 -8.68
C PRO A 371 26.36 -2.85 -7.77
N PRO A 372 26.87 -2.44 -6.60
CA PRO A 372 26.16 -1.52 -5.73
C PRO A 372 25.76 -0.27 -6.51
N ILE A 373 24.48 0.10 -6.42
CA ILE A 373 23.99 1.33 -7.03
C ILE A 373 24.66 2.49 -6.31
N GLN A 374 25.69 3.05 -6.94
CA GLN A 374 26.16 4.38 -6.62
C GLN A 374 25.07 5.33 -7.09
N VAL A 375 24.04 5.52 -6.27
CA VAL A 375 23.39 6.80 -6.25
C VAL A 375 24.53 7.76 -5.97
N SER A 376 25.07 8.41 -7.02
CA SER A 376 25.64 9.75 -6.87
C SER A 376 24.63 10.39 -5.97
N ALA A 377 25.01 10.60 -4.70
CA ALA A 377 24.15 11.30 -3.78
C ALA A 377 23.72 12.50 -4.60
N GLN A 378 22.43 12.59 -4.95
CA GLN A 378 21.89 13.91 -5.24
C GLN A 378 22.42 14.70 -4.06
N PRO A 379 23.34 15.67 -4.27
CA PRO A 379 24.09 16.29 -3.19
C PRO A 379 23.02 16.63 -2.19
N GLN A 380 23.01 15.92 -1.04
CA GLN A 380 21.91 15.89 -0.07
C GLN A 380 21.32 17.27 -0.14
N ALA A 381 20.16 17.43 -0.79
CA ALA A 381 19.74 18.74 -1.28
C ALA A 381 19.93 19.64 -0.08
N LYS A 382 20.97 20.51 -0.13
CA LYS A 382 21.52 21.20 1.05
C LYS A 382 20.29 21.65 1.78
N PRO A 383 19.93 21.08 2.96
CA PRO A 383 18.55 21.05 3.42
C PRO A 383 17.97 22.39 3.10
N GLN A 384 17.15 22.46 2.03
CA GLN A 384 16.46 23.70 1.72
C GLN A 384 15.77 23.96 3.04
N PRO A 385 16.12 25.05 3.75
CA PRO A 385 15.85 25.15 5.16
C PRO A 385 14.42 24.74 5.32
N VAL A 386 14.23 23.54 5.88
CA VAL A 386 12.92 23.00 6.18
C VAL A 386 12.32 24.15 6.92
N GLU A 387 11.26 24.72 6.35
CA GLU A 387 10.50 25.76 7.01
C GLU A 387 10.31 25.23 8.42
N LYS A 388 11.05 25.83 9.37
CA LYS A 388 11.39 25.18 10.63
C LYS A 388 10.10 24.57 11.14
N VAL A 389 10.09 23.27 11.42
CA VAL A 389 9.09 22.68 12.31
C VAL A 389 8.90 23.73 13.38
N LYS A 390 7.70 24.33 13.42
CA LYS A 390 7.43 25.42 14.35
C LYS A 390 7.91 24.89 15.69
N ALA A 391 9.00 25.48 16.20
CA ALA A 391 9.42 25.29 17.58
C ALA A 391 8.14 25.42 18.41
N PRO A 392 7.92 24.58 19.45
CA PRO A 392 6.67 24.58 20.21
C PRO A 392 6.29 26.03 20.44
N GLU A 393 5.16 26.46 19.85
CA GLU A 393 4.90 27.88 19.59
C GLU A 393 5.32 28.65 20.83
N LYS A 394 6.40 29.45 20.72
CA LYS A 394 6.78 30.36 21.80
C LYS A 394 5.54 31.22 21.98
N LYS A 395 4.75 30.92 23.02
CA LYS A 395 3.53 31.68 23.34
C LYS A 395 3.94 33.14 23.28
N MET A 396 3.39 33.88 22.31
CA MET A 396 3.74 35.28 22.08
C MET A 396 3.74 35.99 23.43
N SER A 397 4.82 36.74 23.71
CA SER A 397 4.90 37.44 24.99
C SER A 397 3.64 38.31 25.15
N PRO A 398 3.06 38.40 26.35
CA PRO A 398 1.80 39.12 26.56
C PRO A 398 1.87 40.54 25.98
N VAL A 399 3.03 41.19 26.09
CA VAL A 399 3.30 42.54 25.56
C VAL A 399 3.14 42.61 24.04
N VAL A 400 3.65 41.62 23.29
CA VAL A 400 3.53 41.58 21.83
C VAL A 400 2.10 41.27 21.41
N LYS A 401 1.41 40.37 22.13
CA LYS A 401 0.00 40.04 21.87
C LYS A 401 -0.92 41.25 22.10
N TYR A 402 -0.76 41.96 23.21
CA TYR A 402 -1.53 43.17 23.50
C TYR A 402 -1.14 44.33 22.58
N GLY A 403 0.14 44.44 22.18
CA GLY A 403 0.60 45.41 21.20
C GLY A 403 -0.02 45.23 19.81
N LEU A 404 -0.06 43.98 19.30
CA LEU A 404 -0.74 43.66 18.04
C LEU A 404 -2.25 43.88 18.12
N MET A 405 -2.87 43.56 19.26
CA MET A 405 -4.30 43.80 19.46
C MET A 405 -4.62 45.31 19.49
N ALA A 406 -3.80 46.12 20.16
CA ALA A 406 -3.94 47.57 20.16
C ALA A 406 -3.73 48.16 18.76
N LEU A 407 -2.74 47.68 18.01
CA LEU A 407 -2.52 48.09 16.62
C LEU A 407 -3.73 47.74 15.73
N ALA A 408 -4.29 46.54 15.87
CA ALA A 408 -5.49 46.13 15.13
C ALA A 408 -6.70 47.02 15.46
N ILE A 409 -6.88 47.40 16.73
CA ILE A 409 -7.94 48.33 17.16
C ILE A 409 -7.73 49.73 16.55
N VAL A 410 -6.49 50.24 16.54
CA VAL A 410 -6.17 51.55 15.94
C VAL A 410 -6.39 51.53 14.43
N LEU A 411 -5.94 50.49 13.74
CA LEU A 411 -6.16 50.33 12.30
C LEU A 411 -7.64 50.20 11.96
N PHE A 412 -8.39 49.42 12.75
CA PHE A 412 -9.83 49.30 12.58
C PHE A 412 -10.55 50.62 12.86
N GLY A 413 -10.15 51.36 13.89
CA GLY A 413 -10.71 52.69 14.19
C GLY A 413 -10.43 53.73 13.11
N TRP A 414 -9.21 53.73 12.56
CA TRP A 414 -8.86 54.59 11.43
C TRP A 414 -9.66 54.23 10.18
N PHE A 415 -9.73 52.94 9.85
CA PHE A 415 -10.49 52.44 8.71
C PHE A 415 -11.99 52.72 8.85
N ALA A 416 -12.55 52.58 10.07
CA ALA A 416 -13.95 52.88 10.35
C ALA A 416 -14.28 54.37 10.24
N ASN A 417 -13.32 55.25 10.50
CA ASN A 417 -13.48 56.69 10.30
C ASN A 417 -13.47 57.10 8.81
N SER A 418 -12.80 56.31 7.96
CA SER A 418 -12.69 56.58 6.52
C SER A 418 -13.69 55.81 5.65
N ALA A 419 -14.38 54.80 6.21
CA ALA A 419 -15.30 53.94 5.46
C ALA A 419 -16.77 54.43 5.49
N PRO A 420 -17.55 54.21 4.42
CA PRO A 420 -18.99 54.45 4.41
C PRO A 420 -19.73 53.67 5.51
N LYS A 421 -20.79 54.24 6.09
CA LYS A 421 -21.57 53.59 7.17
C LYS A 421 -22.15 52.23 6.77
N GLU A 422 -22.58 52.09 5.51
CA GLU A 422 -23.09 50.83 4.97
C GLU A 422 -22.00 49.76 4.91
N PHE A 423 -20.78 50.15 4.56
CA PHE A 423 -19.63 49.25 4.52
C PHE A 423 -19.31 48.69 5.92
N LEU A 424 -19.37 49.52 6.96
CA LEU A 424 -19.14 49.09 8.34
C LEU A 424 -20.13 48.02 8.82
N SER A 425 -21.40 48.15 8.42
CA SER A 425 -22.42 47.14 8.69
C SER A 425 -22.08 45.81 8.02
N HIS A 426 -21.78 45.83 6.71
CA HIS A 426 -21.39 44.62 5.97
C HIS A 426 -20.10 43.97 6.49
N PHE A 427 -19.10 44.78 6.85
CA PHE A 427 -17.84 44.29 7.42
C PHE A 427 -18.04 43.62 8.78
N THR A 428 -18.90 44.19 9.63
CA THR A 428 -19.23 43.60 10.94
C THR A 428 -19.91 42.24 10.76
N VAL A 429 -20.88 42.16 9.85
CA VAL A 429 -21.55 40.88 9.51
C VAL A 429 -20.55 39.86 8.98
N PHE A 430 -19.64 40.28 8.09
CA PHE A 430 -18.58 39.41 7.56
C PHE A 430 -17.66 38.88 8.67
N ALA A 431 -17.18 39.74 9.56
CA ALA A 431 -16.30 39.33 10.66
C ALA A 431 -16.97 38.32 11.60
N LEU A 432 -18.24 38.57 11.98
CA LEU A 432 -19.02 37.64 12.80
C LEU A 432 -19.28 36.31 12.06
N ALA A 433 -19.57 36.35 10.76
CA ALA A 433 -19.75 35.16 9.95
C ALA A 433 -18.46 34.32 9.87
N CYS A 434 -17.27 34.93 9.79
CA CYS A 434 -16.00 34.21 9.86
C CYS A 434 -15.79 33.51 11.20
N VAL A 435 -16.14 34.17 12.32
CA VAL A 435 -16.06 33.56 13.66
C VAL A 435 -17.00 32.36 13.75
N VAL A 436 -18.26 32.51 13.32
CA VAL A 436 -19.23 31.42 13.28
C VAL A 436 -18.73 30.28 12.40
N GLY A 437 -18.23 30.59 11.20
CA GLY A 437 -17.69 29.60 10.27
C GLY A 437 -16.52 28.81 10.85
N TYR A 438 -15.60 29.48 11.55
CA TYR A 438 -14.48 28.82 12.24
C TYR A 438 -14.97 27.75 13.23
N TYR A 439 -15.88 28.12 14.13
CA TYR A 439 -16.39 27.18 15.13
C TYR A 439 -17.26 26.07 14.54
N VAL A 440 -18.02 26.34 13.48
CA VAL A 440 -18.87 25.33 12.85
C VAL A 440 -18.04 24.29 12.09
N VAL A 441 -17.04 24.72 11.32
CA VAL A 441 -16.20 23.80 10.53
C VAL A 441 -15.28 22.96 11.42
N TRP A 442 -14.74 23.54 12.49
CA TRP A 442 -13.81 22.85 13.39
C TRP A 442 -14.46 21.68 14.16
N ASN A 443 -15.78 21.71 14.32
CA ASN A 443 -16.54 20.67 15.03
C ASN A 443 -17.10 19.57 14.12
N VAL A 444 -16.73 19.55 12.82
CA VAL A 444 -17.17 18.49 11.91
C VAL A 444 -16.32 17.24 12.09
N THR A 445 -16.97 16.09 12.30
CA THR A 445 -16.32 14.78 12.40
C THR A 445 -15.44 14.48 11.17
N HIS A 446 -14.26 13.90 11.37
CA HIS A 446 -13.31 13.62 10.28
C HIS A 446 -13.91 12.81 9.12
N ALA A 447 -14.78 11.85 9.42
CA ALA A 447 -15.48 11.02 8.44
C ALA A 447 -16.39 11.83 7.47
N LEU A 448 -16.73 13.08 7.81
CA LEU A 448 -17.62 13.95 7.05
C LEU A 448 -16.89 15.09 6.31
N HIS A 449 -15.56 15.15 6.29
CA HIS A 449 -14.85 16.21 5.57
C HIS A 449 -15.14 16.21 4.06
N THR A 450 -15.22 15.05 3.42
CA THR A 450 -15.55 14.97 1.99
C THR A 450 -16.99 15.42 1.68
N PRO A 451 -18.01 14.96 2.43
CA PRO A 451 -19.35 15.55 2.38
C PRO A 451 -19.37 17.06 2.66
N LEU A 452 -18.60 17.55 3.64
CA LEU A 452 -18.50 18.97 3.96
C LEU A 452 -17.97 19.78 2.77
N MET A 453 -16.91 19.31 2.12
CA MET A 453 -16.36 19.94 0.90
C MET A 453 -17.43 20.02 -0.20
N SER A 454 -18.18 18.93 -0.40
CA SER A 454 -19.30 18.89 -1.37
C SER A 454 -20.41 19.90 -1.03
N VAL A 455 -20.78 20.03 0.25
CA VAL A 455 -21.75 21.04 0.72
C VAL A 455 -21.23 22.46 0.51
N THR A 456 -19.97 22.74 0.85
CA THR A 456 -19.39 24.08 0.66
C THR A 456 -19.35 24.46 -0.81
N ASN A 457 -19.10 23.51 -1.71
CA ASN A 457 -19.18 23.74 -3.15
C ASN A 457 -20.62 24.06 -3.60
N ALA A 458 -21.63 23.37 -3.06
CA ALA A 458 -23.04 23.65 -3.33
C ALA A 458 -23.43 25.07 -2.87
N ILE A 459 -23.04 25.44 -1.64
CA ILE A 459 -23.33 26.76 -1.03
C ILE A 459 -22.59 27.88 -1.79
N SER A 460 -21.38 27.62 -2.32
CA SER A 460 -20.65 28.60 -3.14
C SER A 460 -21.43 29.07 -4.37
N GLY A 461 -22.43 28.29 -4.80
CA GLY A 461 -23.39 28.68 -5.83
C GLY A 461 -24.27 29.89 -5.48
N ILE A 462 -24.19 30.43 -4.25
CA ILE A 462 -24.84 31.69 -3.85
C ILE A 462 -24.51 32.89 -4.74
N ILE A 463 -23.42 32.81 -5.52
CA ILE A 463 -23.10 33.76 -6.60
C ILE A 463 -24.27 33.99 -7.57
N VAL A 464 -25.22 33.04 -7.67
CA VAL A 464 -26.47 33.18 -8.43
C VAL A 464 -27.28 34.41 -8.00
N VAL A 465 -27.24 34.81 -6.73
CA VAL A 465 -27.95 35.99 -6.22
C VAL A 465 -27.41 37.26 -6.88
N GLY A 466 -26.09 37.38 -6.99
CA GLY A 466 -25.45 38.50 -7.67
C GLY A 466 -25.82 38.57 -9.15
N ALA A 467 -25.86 37.42 -9.83
CA ALA A 467 -26.24 37.34 -11.23
C ALA A 467 -27.73 37.64 -11.47
N LEU A 468 -28.62 37.21 -10.57
CA LEU A 468 -30.06 37.53 -10.64
C LEU A 468 -30.33 39.02 -10.47
N LEU A 469 -29.57 39.73 -9.64
CA LEU A 469 -29.71 41.19 -9.49
C LEU A 469 -29.33 41.96 -10.76
N GLN A 470 -28.58 41.34 -11.65
CA GLN A 470 -28.11 41.94 -12.90
C GLN A 470 -28.98 41.55 -14.11
N ILE A 471 -29.95 40.64 -13.94
CA ILE A 471 -30.83 40.22 -15.01
C ILE A 471 -31.79 41.37 -15.37
N GLY A 472 -31.72 41.86 -16.61
CA GLY A 472 -32.51 43.02 -17.06
C GLY A 472 -31.74 44.33 -17.19
N SER A 473 -30.43 44.34 -16.88
CA SER A 473 -29.53 45.47 -17.15
C SER A 473 -29.27 45.73 -18.64
N GLY A 474 -29.58 44.76 -19.50
CA GLY A 474 -29.47 44.85 -20.96
C GLY A 474 -28.06 44.53 -21.49
N GLY A 475 -27.97 44.34 -22.81
CA GLY A 475 -26.69 44.13 -23.51
C GLY A 475 -25.86 42.94 -22.98
N TRP A 476 -24.54 43.13 -22.93
CA TRP A 476 -23.57 42.12 -22.49
C TRP A 476 -23.73 41.72 -21.01
N VAL A 477 -24.23 42.62 -20.16
CA VAL A 477 -24.39 42.36 -18.73
C VAL A 477 -25.49 41.33 -18.49
N SER A 478 -26.63 41.44 -19.19
CA SER A 478 -27.68 40.41 -19.16
C SER A 478 -27.18 39.06 -19.67
N PHE A 479 -26.36 39.04 -20.72
CA PHE A 479 -25.80 37.79 -21.27
C PHE A 479 -24.83 37.10 -20.29
N LEU A 480 -23.90 37.85 -19.70
CA LEU A 480 -22.98 37.32 -18.69
C LEU A 480 -23.71 36.87 -17.42
N SER A 481 -24.76 37.60 -17.02
CA SER A 481 -25.60 37.22 -15.89
C SER A 481 -26.36 35.93 -16.15
N PHE A 482 -26.87 35.73 -17.37
CA PHE A 482 -27.50 34.48 -17.77
C PHE A 482 -26.51 33.29 -17.70
N ILE A 483 -25.29 33.46 -18.20
CA ILE A 483 -24.23 32.43 -18.10
C ILE A 483 -23.89 32.15 -16.62
N ALA A 484 -23.73 33.19 -15.81
CA ALA A 484 -23.42 33.04 -14.39
C ALA A 484 -24.54 32.29 -13.64
N ILE A 485 -25.81 32.55 -13.95
CA ILE A 485 -26.96 31.82 -13.39
C ILE A 485 -26.90 30.35 -13.79
N LEU A 486 -26.60 30.04 -15.06
CA LEU A 486 -26.50 28.66 -15.55
C LEU A 486 -25.41 27.89 -14.80
N ILE A 487 -24.19 28.45 -14.72
CA ILE A 487 -23.04 27.82 -14.05
C ILE A 487 -23.29 27.66 -12.55
N ALA A 488 -23.82 28.71 -11.90
CA ALA A 488 -24.14 28.65 -10.47
C ALA A 488 -25.21 27.59 -10.17
N SER A 489 -26.21 27.46 -11.04
CA SER A 489 -27.24 26.42 -10.92
C SER A 489 -26.63 25.01 -11.00
N ILE A 490 -25.68 24.78 -11.91
CA ILE A 490 -24.96 23.49 -12.01
C ILE A 490 -24.23 23.18 -10.69
N ASN A 491 -23.54 24.16 -10.10
CA ASN A 491 -22.86 23.99 -8.82
C ASN A 491 -23.84 23.68 -7.67
N ILE A 492 -24.97 24.38 -7.60
CA ILE A 492 -26.01 24.15 -6.58
C ILE A 492 -26.58 22.73 -6.72
N PHE A 493 -27.13 22.39 -7.88
CA PHE A 493 -27.81 21.10 -8.08
C PHE A 493 -26.82 19.93 -8.00
N GLY A 494 -25.66 20.04 -8.65
CA GLY A 494 -24.62 19.02 -8.61
C GLY A 494 -24.09 18.81 -7.20
N GLY A 495 -23.73 19.89 -6.51
CA GLY A 495 -23.20 19.84 -5.14
C GLY A 495 -24.18 19.23 -4.13
N PHE A 496 -25.45 19.64 -4.15
CA PHE A 496 -26.46 19.06 -3.24
C PHE A 496 -26.77 17.59 -3.58
N THR A 497 -26.84 17.22 -4.86
CA THR A 497 -27.10 15.83 -5.27
C THR A 497 -25.98 14.89 -4.84
N VAL A 498 -24.72 15.29 -5.07
CA VAL A 498 -23.55 14.52 -4.67
C VAL A 498 -23.46 14.42 -3.16
N THR A 499 -23.67 15.52 -2.45
CA THR A 499 -23.72 15.52 -0.98
C THR A 499 -24.77 14.53 -0.46
N GLN A 500 -25.99 14.57 -1.00
CA GLN A 500 -27.06 13.68 -0.55
C GLN A 500 -26.73 12.22 -0.81
N ARG A 501 -26.11 11.90 -1.95
CA ARG A 501 -25.62 10.54 -2.26
C ARG A 501 -24.53 10.11 -1.29
N MET A 502 -23.58 10.98 -0.98
CA MET A 502 -22.52 10.73 -0.01
C MET A 502 -23.09 10.45 1.39
N LEU A 503 -23.97 11.31 1.88
CA LEU A 503 -24.59 11.14 3.20
C LEU A 503 -25.48 9.89 3.28
N LYS A 504 -26.13 9.48 2.19
CA LYS A 504 -26.90 8.22 2.15
C LYS A 504 -26.02 6.99 2.36
N MET A 505 -24.75 7.01 1.93
CA MET A 505 -23.82 5.90 2.18
C MET A 505 -23.45 5.74 3.66
N PHE A 506 -23.66 6.79 4.48
CA PHE A 506 -23.46 6.75 5.92
C PHE A 506 -24.72 6.39 6.72
N ARG A 507 -25.89 6.27 6.08
CA ARG A 507 -27.09 5.78 6.77
C ARG A 507 -26.99 4.27 6.91
N LYS A 508 -27.01 3.78 8.16
CA LYS A 508 -27.26 2.36 8.43
C LYS A 508 -28.65 2.02 7.87
N GLY A 509 -28.72 0.98 7.04
CA GLY A 509 -29.97 0.42 6.54
C GLY A 509 -30.82 -0.15 7.66
#